data_AF-A0A2N8N7R1-F1
#
_entry.id   AF-A0A2N8N7R1-F1
#
_cell.length_a   1.000
_cell.length_b   1.000
_cell.length_c   1.000
_cell.angle_alpha   90.00
_cell.angle_beta   90.00
_cell.angle_gamma   90.00
#
_symmetry.space_group_name_H-M   'P 1'
#
loop_
_entity.id
_entity.type
_entity.pdbx_description
1 polymer ?
#
loop_
_entity_poly.entity_id
_entity_poly.type
_entity_poly.pdbx_seq_one_letter_code
_entity_poly.pdbx_strand_id
1 'polypeptide(L)' 'MKQIEIIIERSKDFWWAYSTNTEGINGGGETEEEARREALQCIELQKELGNLPRHDTYEPIFHYAPAEVCSY' A
#
# COMPACT_ATOMS: atom_id res chain seq x y z
N MET A 1 -13.86 5.08 11.02
CA MET A 1 -12.72 5.20 10.10
C MET A 1 -11.64 4.26 10.60
N LYS A 2 -11.11 3.38 9.74
CA LYS A 2 -10.06 2.42 10.09
C LYS A 2 -8.76 2.82 9.40
N GLN A 3 -7.65 2.79 10.11
CA GLN A 3 -6.35 3.16 9.54
C GLN A 3 -5.70 1.95 8.84
N ILE A 4 -5.17 2.18 7.64
CA ILE A 4 -4.33 1.21 6.92
C ILE A 4 -2.92 1.81 6.87
N GLU A 5 -2.00 1.20 7.59
CA GLU A 5 -0.59 1.58 7.57
C GLU A 5 0.04 1.02 6.30
N ILE A 6 0.62 1.89 5.47
CA ILE A 6 1.25 1.53 4.19
C ILE A 6 2.71 1.99 4.19
N ILE A 7 3.63 1.05 3.96
CA ILE A 7 5.05 1.32 3.77
C ILE A 7 5.31 1.59 2.30
N ILE A 8 5.95 2.71 2.01
CA ILE A 8 6.55 3.06 0.74
C ILE A 8 8.02 2.68 0.77
N GLU A 9 8.41 1.78 -0.11
CA GLU A 9 9.75 1.23 -0.17
C GLU A 9 10.32 1.37 -1.58
N ARG A 10 11.57 1.82 -1.65
CA ARG A 10 12.32 1.92 -2.90
C ARG A 10 13.30 0.75 -2.98
N SER A 11 13.13 -0.10 -3.98
CA SER A 11 14.15 -1.09 -4.36
C SER A 11 15.18 -0.49 -5.33
N LYS A 12 15.99 -1.29 -6.02
CA LYS A 12 16.95 -0.79 -7.02
C LYS A 12 16.28 -0.09 -8.23
N ASP A 13 15.18 -0.63 -8.74
CA ASP A 13 14.53 -0.21 -10.00
C ASP A 13 13.00 -0.14 -9.92
N PHE A 14 12.41 -0.46 -8.76
CA PHE A 14 10.96 -0.40 -8.52
C PHE A 14 10.58 0.32 -7.22
N TRP A 15 9.35 0.82 -7.14
CA TRP A 15 8.70 1.29 -5.91
C TRP A 15 7.61 0.32 -5.47
N TRP A 16 7.56 0.06 -4.16
CA TRP A 16 6.55 -0.76 -3.52
C TRP A 16 5.72 0.09 -2.55
N ALA A 17 4.44 -0.22 -2.46
CA ALA A 17 3.53 0.29 -1.45
C ALA A 17 2.78 -0.90 -0.85
N TYR A 18 3.03 -1.26 0.42
CA TYR A 18 2.40 -2.45 1.03
C TYR A 18 1.93 -2.18 2.45
N SER A 19 0.83 -2.81 2.84
CA SER A 19 0.31 -2.65 4.20
C SER A 19 0.96 -3.58 5.20
N THR A 20 1.15 -3.08 6.43
CA THR A 20 1.66 -3.86 7.56
C THR A 20 0.57 -4.32 8.53
N ASN A 21 -0.63 -3.74 8.44
CA ASN A 21 -1.74 -4.02 9.35
C ASN A 21 -3.00 -4.55 8.65
N THR A 22 -3.02 -4.56 7.31
CA THR A 22 -4.14 -5.06 6.52
C THR A 22 -3.62 -5.98 5.42
N GLU A 23 -3.88 -7.27 5.54
CA GLU A 23 -3.41 -8.27 4.59
C GLU A 23 -3.94 -8.03 3.17
N GLY A 24 -3.14 -8.34 2.15
CA GLY A 24 -3.56 -8.29 0.75
C GLY A 24 -3.55 -6.89 0.13
N ILE A 25 -3.14 -5.85 0.86
CA ILE A 25 -2.97 -4.49 0.33
C ILE A 25 -1.52 -4.31 -0.12
N ASN A 26 -1.33 -4.22 -1.44
CA ASN A 26 -0.06 -3.89 -2.07
C ASN A 26 -0.26 -3.13 -3.39
N GLY A 27 0.80 -2.49 -3.86
CA GLY A 27 0.90 -1.81 -5.14
C GLY A 27 2.36 -1.62 -5.53
N GLY A 28 2.60 -1.47 -6.82
CA GLY A 28 3.92 -1.34 -7.40
C GLY A 28 3.98 -0.28 -8.49
N GLY A 29 5.18 0.17 -8.83
CA GLY A 29 5.37 1.06 -9.97
C GLY A 29 6.81 1.44 -10.24
N GLU A 30 7.04 2.02 -11.41
CA GLU A 30 8.32 2.65 -11.76
C GLU A 30 8.51 3.95 -10.96
N THR A 31 7.43 4.58 -10.51
CA THR A 31 7.44 5.75 -9.63
C THR A 31 6.72 5.51 -8.29
N GLU A 32 7.03 6.36 -7.31
CA GLU A 32 6.37 6.36 -6.02
C GLU A 32 4.85 6.59 -6.15
N GLU A 33 4.46 7.51 -7.03
CA GLU A 33 3.06 7.85 -7.29
C GLU A 33 2.29 6.66 -7.86
N GLU A 34 2.92 5.87 -8.74
CA GLU A 34 2.32 4.65 -9.28
C GLU A 34 2.08 3.62 -8.18
N ALA A 35 3.09 3.35 -7.34
CA ALA A 35 2.95 2.41 -6.22
C ALA A 35 1.85 2.84 -5.25
N ARG A 36 1.80 4.14 -4.88
CA ARG A 36 0.72 4.71 -4.04
C ARG A 36 -0.64 4.51 -4.67
N ARG A 37 -0.79 4.85 -5.95
CA ARG A 37 -2.04 4.73 -6.69
C ARG A 37 -2.52 3.28 -6.74
N GLU A 38 -1.62 2.34 -7.02
CA GLU A 38 -1.96 0.92 -7.04
C GLU A 38 -2.38 0.40 -5.67
N ALA A 39 -1.71 0.78 -4.58
CA ALA A 39 -2.13 0.39 -3.24
C ALA A 39 -3.54 0.90 -2.88
N LEU A 40 -3.87 2.14 -3.30
CA LEU A 40 -5.22 2.69 -3.14
C LEU A 40 -6.26 1.94 -3.98
N GLN A 41 -5.93 1.59 -5.22
CA GLN A 41 -6.80 0.76 -6.07
C GLN A 41 -6.98 -0.64 -5.47
N CYS A 42 -5.94 -1.21 -4.87
CA CYS A 42 -5.99 -2.49 -4.20
C CYS A 42 -6.97 -2.47 -3.03
N ILE A 43 -7.04 -1.39 -2.22
CA ILE A 43 -8.03 -1.25 -1.14
C ILE A 43 -9.46 -1.35 -1.69
N GLU A 44 -9.76 -0.65 -2.79
CA GLU A 44 -11.09 -0.72 -3.41
C GLU A 44 -11.37 -2.10 -4.00
N LEU A 45 -10.38 -2.73 -4.64
CA LEU A 45 -10.51 -4.10 -5.15
C LEU A 45 -10.78 -5.11 -4.01
N GLN A 46 -10.09 -5.00 -2.87
CA GLN A 46 -10.34 -5.86 -1.72
C GLN A 46 -11.76 -5.69 -1.17
N LYS A 47 -12.36 -4.50 -1.25
CA LYS A 47 -13.78 -4.29 -0.92
C LYS A 47 -14.71 -4.96 -1.93
N GLU A 48 -14.41 -4.87 -3.21
CA GLU A 48 -15.20 -5.51 -4.28
C GLU A 48 -15.17 -7.04 -4.18
N LEU A 49 -14.03 -7.60 -3.81
CA LEU A 49 -13.84 -9.04 -3.59
C LEU A 49 -14.43 -9.54 -2.27
N GLY A 50 -14.86 -8.64 -1.38
CA GLY A 50 -15.44 -8.98 -0.08
C GLY A 50 -14.43 -9.31 1.02
N ASN A 51 -13.13 -9.07 0.77
CA ASN A 51 -12.07 -9.24 1.75
C ASN A 51 -12.03 -8.07 2.75
N LEU A 52 -12.50 -6.90 2.34
CA LEU A 52 -12.77 -5.76 3.21
C LEU A 52 -14.27 -5.41 3.21
N PRO A 53 -14.84 -5.02 4.37
CA PRO A 53 -16.20 -4.47 4.43
C PRO A 53 -16.41 -3.31 3.44
N ARG A 54 -17.35 -3.50 2.52
CA ARG A 54 -17.64 -2.55 1.41
C ARG A 54 -18.00 -1.14 1.86
N HIS A 55 -18.64 -1.00 3.02
CA HIS A 55 -19.14 0.28 3.53
C HIS A 55 -18.23 0.93 4.58
N ASP A 56 -17.11 0.29 4.91
CA ASP A 56 -16.15 0.88 5.84
C ASP A 56 -15.31 1.94 5.14
N THR A 57 -15.08 3.05 5.84
CA THR A 57 -14.13 4.09 5.43
C THR A 57 -12.75 3.76 5.98
N TYR A 58 -11.78 3.68 5.08
CA TYR A 58 -10.37 3.46 5.39
C TYR A 58 -9.58 4.74 5.18
N GLU A 59 -8.65 5.01 6.09
CA GLU A 59 -7.68 6.10 6.01
C GLU A 59 -6.28 5.49 5.80
N PRO A 60 -5.74 5.55 4.59
CA PRO A 60 -4.37 5.12 4.31
C PRO A 60 -3.37 6.11 4.92
N ILE A 61 -2.49 5.62 5.80
CA ILE A 61 -1.38 6.39 6.37
C ILE A 61 -0.09 5.84 5.77
N PHE A 62 0.68 6.71 5.13
CA PHE A 62 1.90 6.32 4.42
C PHE A 62 3.16 6.65 5.21
N HIS A 63 4.06 5.69 5.29
CA HIS A 63 5.39 5.83 5.87
C HIS A 63 6.45 5.42 4.85
N TYR A 64 7.66 5.94 4.98
CA TYR A 64 8.79 5.43 4.18
C TYR A 64 9.48 4.31 4.95
N ALA A 65 9.88 3.26 4.22
CA ALA A 65 10.77 2.24 4.77
C ALA A 65 12.08 2.89 5.26
N PRO A 66 12.66 2.40 6.37
CA PRO A 66 13.95 2.88 6.82
C PRO A 66 15.02 2.61 5.76
N ALA A 67 15.95 3.56 5.58
CA ALA A 67 16.94 3.56 4.51
C ALA A 67 17.82 2.28 4.46
N GLU A 68 17.95 1.57 5.57
CA GLU A 68 18.69 0.30 5.68
C GLU A 68 18.06 -0.83 4.84
N VAL A 69 16.75 -0.79 4.62
CA VAL A 69 15.99 -1.81 3.87
C VAL A 69 16.12 -1.61 2.35
N CYS A 70 16.45 -0.40 1.89
CA CYS A 70 16.55 -0.05 0.46
C CYS A 70 17.86 -0.51 -0.22
N SER A 71 18.64 -1.39 0.41
CA SER A 71 20.03 -1.72 0.03
C SER A 71 20.19 -2.95 -0.88
N TYR A 72 19.12 -3.52 -1.44
CA TYR A 72 19.15 -4.79 -2.20
C TYR A 72 19.06 -4.62 -3.72
#